data_AF-A0A377GGF1-F1
#
_entry.id   AF-A0A377GGF1-F1
#
_cell.length_a   1.000
_cell.length_b   1.000
_cell.length_c   1.000
_cell.angle_alpha   90.00
_cell.angle_beta   90.00
_cell.angle_gamma   90.00
#
_symmetry.space_group_name_H-M   'P 1'
#
loop_
_entity.id
_entity.type
_entity.pdbx_description
1 polymer ?
#
loop_
_entity_poly.entity_id
_entity_poly.type
_entity_poly.pdbx_seq_one_letter_code
_entity_poly.pdbx_strand_id
1 'polypeptide(L)'
;MLNEYYLTDDIEEPVLASSILSYATPNVSGTRFNELKTGQIAWEAKLDLSNLPLEGARTALLEFIQKQITKRKHCILITHGTAGSKNTPPVLKNLINHWLPQIREITAFHSALPKDGGAGAVYVLLRSAMDLPVPIRIEKSTSYLVAETKAMERQRRLAEQQGERRIALVKAREHSDYEAQPGPEGELQNTILQHPELDSQRFDGIDSPLNPEPPLNTDARREYDNERRNQEQEKQLRLGNMPKFTNTPKPRGPY
;
A
#
# COMPACT_ATOMS: atom_id res chain seq x y z
N MET A 1 19.55 1.28 -7.19
CA MET A 1 18.29 1.62 -7.87
C MET A 1 18.23 3.14 -7.94
N LEU A 2 18.05 3.69 -9.13
CA LEU A 2 17.78 5.11 -9.30
C LEU A 2 16.41 5.35 -8.64
N ASN A 3 16.34 6.17 -7.60
CA ASN A 3 15.04 6.65 -7.16
C ASN A 3 14.50 7.52 -8.30
N GLU A 4 13.46 7.05 -8.99
CA GLU A 4 12.73 7.86 -9.96
C GLU A 4 11.99 8.95 -9.18
N TYR A 5 12.59 10.15 -9.13
CA TYR A 5 11.93 11.33 -8.62
C TYR A 5 11.07 11.93 -9.73
N TYR A 6 9.75 11.82 -9.57
CA TYR A 6 8.80 12.60 -10.35
C TYR A 6 8.68 13.98 -9.73
N LEU A 7 9.52 14.91 -10.22
CA LEU A 7 9.44 16.32 -9.85
C LEU A 7 8.22 16.97 -10.52
N THR A 8 7.41 17.69 -9.76
CA THR A 8 6.35 18.57 -10.29
C THR A 8 6.92 19.90 -10.74
N ASP A 9 6.25 20.58 -11.66
CA ASP A 9 6.65 21.90 -12.17
C ASP A 9 5.66 23.02 -11.74
N ASP A 10 4.66 22.67 -10.93
CA ASP A 10 3.60 23.57 -10.48
C ASP A 10 4.12 24.52 -9.37
N ILE A 11 4.41 25.76 -9.75
CA ILE A 11 4.90 26.80 -8.84
C ILE A 11 3.70 27.66 -8.36
N GLU A 12 3.28 27.47 -7.11
CA GLU A 12 2.20 28.25 -6.49
C GLU A 12 2.66 29.68 -6.14
N GLU A 13 3.84 29.82 -5.55
CA GLU A 13 4.40 31.11 -5.10
C GLU A 13 5.73 31.42 -5.80
N PRO A 14 5.72 32.20 -6.89
CA PRO A 14 6.94 32.55 -7.60
C PRO A 14 7.79 33.56 -6.81
N VAL A 15 9.06 33.25 -6.74
CA VAL A 15 10.11 34.02 -6.07
C VAL A 15 10.83 34.92 -7.09
N LEU A 16 11.14 36.16 -6.68
CA LEU A 16 11.85 37.14 -7.50
C LEU A 16 13.34 36.81 -7.63
N ALA A 17 14.00 37.45 -8.60
CA ALA A 17 15.43 37.28 -8.84
C ALA A 17 16.31 37.66 -7.64
N SER A 18 15.95 38.71 -6.90
CA SER A 18 16.69 39.22 -5.74
C SER A 18 16.45 38.44 -4.45
N SER A 19 15.36 37.66 -4.37
CA SER A 19 14.99 36.98 -3.12
C SER A 19 15.99 35.88 -2.74
N ILE A 20 16.18 35.68 -1.44
CA ILE A 20 17.07 34.66 -0.91
C ILE A 20 16.28 33.36 -0.76
N LEU A 21 16.80 32.26 -1.32
CA LEU A 21 16.26 30.93 -1.12
C LEU A 21 16.79 30.36 0.19
N SER A 22 15.91 29.77 0.99
CA SER A 22 16.25 29.20 2.29
C SER A 22 15.29 28.08 2.61
N TYR A 23 15.80 26.87 2.78
CA TYR A 23 15.03 25.69 3.13
C TYR A 23 15.85 24.79 4.05
N ALA A 24 15.22 24.22 5.06
CA ALA A 24 15.82 23.22 5.93
C ALA A 24 14.76 22.24 6.40
N THR A 25 15.11 20.95 6.37
CA THR A 25 14.32 19.91 7.03
C THR A 25 14.48 20.01 8.55
N PRO A 26 13.50 19.55 9.35
CA PRO A 26 13.55 19.62 10.81
C PRO A 26 14.73 18.84 11.43
N ASN A 27 15.37 17.96 10.67
CA ASN A 27 16.50 17.14 11.13
C ASN A 27 17.84 17.90 11.13
N VAL A 28 17.91 19.11 10.54
CA VAL A 28 19.15 19.91 10.51
C VAL A 28 19.26 20.74 11.78
N SER A 29 20.39 20.63 12.47
CA SER A 29 20.69 21.50 13.60
C SER A 29 20.81 22.97 13.16
N GLY A 30 20.27 23.89 13.96
CA GLY A 30 20.32 25.33 13.66
C GLY A 30 21.75 25.83 13.42
N THR A 31 22.72 25.31 14.17
CA THR A 31 24.15 25.61 14.00
C THR A 31 24.64 25.22 12.61
N ARG A 32 24.37 23.99 12.16
CA ARG A 32 24.82 23.51 10.84
C ARG A 32 24.15 24.27 9.69
N PHE A 33 22.89 24.63 9.86
CA PHE A 33 22.21 25.49 8.89
C PHE A 33 22.82 26.90 8.85
N ASN A 34 23.21 27.45 10.00
CA ASN A 34 23.88 28.74 10.07
C ASN A 34 25.29 28.72 9.43
N GLU A 35 26.03 27.61 9.60
CA GLU A 35 27.31 27.38 8.92
C GLU A 35 27.14 27.33 7.39
N LEU A 36 26.05 26.73 6.90
CA LEU A 36 25.69 26.74 5.48
C LEU A 36 25.41 28.17 4.99
N LYS A 37 24.60 28.95 5.72
CA LYS A 37 24.27 30.35 5.39
C LYS A 37 25.49 31.25 5.32
N THR A 38 26.41 31.07 6.27
CA THR A 38 27.64 31.85 6.37
C THR A 38 28.75 31.33 5.45
N GLY A 39 28.50 30.24 4.70
CA GLY A 39 29.47 29.65 3.78
C GLY A 39 30.73 29.12 4.47
N GLN A 40 30.61 28.72 5.74
CA GLN A 40 31.68 28.05 6.49
C GLN A 40 31.83 26.60 6.04
N ILE A 41 30.74 25.99 5.58
CA ILE A 41 30.77 24.67 4.94
C ILE A 41 31.30 24.85 3.51
N ALA A 42 32.50 24.36 3.24
CA ALA A 42 33.06 24.37 1.90
C ALA A 42 32.25 23.44 0.98
N TRP A 43 31.84 23.96 -0.18
CA TRP A 43 31.25 23.13 -1.22
C TRP A 43 32.34 22.30 -1.91
N GLU A 44 32.00 21.07 -2.28
CA GLU A 44 32.96 20.10 -2.80
C GLU A 44 32.77 19.81 -4.30
N ALA A 45 31.61 20.16 -4.84
CA ALA A 45 31.27 19.99 -6.24
C ALA A 45 30.32 21.11 -6.69
N LYS A 46 30.42 21.47 -7.97
CA LYS A 46 29.59 22.51 -8.59
C LYS A 46 28.85 21.95 -9.80
N LEU A 47 27.59 22.35 -9.96
CA LEU A 47 26.78 22.14 -11.15
C LEU A 47 26.36 23.50 -11.71
N ASP A 48 26.40 23.64 -13.03
CA ASP A 48 25.90 24.82 -13.73
C ASP A 48 24.72 24.43 -14.63
N LEU A 49 23.59 25.09 -14.41
CA LEU A 49 22.32 24.87 -15.09
C LEU A 49 21.91 26.07 -15.94
N SER A 50 22.63 27.20 -15.88
CA SER A 50 22.17 28.47 -16.49
C SER A 50 22.00 28.41 -18.00
N ASN A 51 22.73 27.51 -18.67
CA ASN A 51 22.78 27.38 -20.12
C ASN A 51 22.06 26.13 -20.64
N LEU A 52 21.33 25.42 -19.77
CA LEU A 52 20.61 24.20 -20.15
C LEU A 52 19.11 24.49 -20.37
N PRO A 53 18.46 23.79 -21.32
CA PRO A 53 17.00 23.80 -21.40
C PRO A 53 16.40 23.20 -20.12
N LEU A 54 15.15 23.57 -19.78
CA LEU A 54 14.51 23.17 -18.52
C LEU A 54 14.55 21.65 -18.27
N GLU A 55 14.16 20.87 -19.28
CA GLU A 55 14.17 19.40 -19.19
C GLU A 55 15.59 18.84 -19.00
N GLY A 56 16.57 19.38 -19.73
CA GLY A 56 17.98 19.03 -19.56
C GLY A 56 18.53 19.42 -18.20
N ALA A 57 18.10 20.56 -17.65
CA ALA A 57 18.50 21.03 -16.33
C ALA A 57 17.96 20.11 -15.22
N ARG A 58 16.72 19.63 -15.35
CA ARG A 58 16.11 18.67 -14.44
C ARG A 58 16.88 17.34 -14.42
N THR A 59 17.14 16.77 -15.59
CA THR A 59 17.90 15.51 -15.71
C THR A 59 19.32 15.67 -15.17
N ALA A 60 20.01 16.74 -15.56
CA ALA A 60 21.36 17.03 -15.08
C ALA A 60 21.42 17.24 -13.56
N LEU A 61 20.42 17.90 -12.97
CA LEU A 61 20.31 18.09 -11.52
C LEU A 61 20.21 16.76 -10.79
N LEU A 62 19.29 15.89 -11.21
CA LEU A 62 19.07 14.57 -10.60
C LEU A 62 20.30 13.68 -10.71
N GLU A 63 20.88 13.58 -11.92
CA GLU A 63 22.10 12.79 -12.15
C GLU A 63 23.28 13.32 -11.34
N PHE A 64 23.44 14.64 -11.26
CA PHE A 64 24.51 15.26 -10.49
C PHE A 64 24.37 14.94 -9.00
N ILE A 65 23.18 15.12 -8.41
CA ILE A 65 22.94 14.83 -7.00
C ILE A 65 23.25 13.36 -6.69
N GLN A 66 22.73 12.43 -7.49
CA GLN A 66 23.02 11.01 -7.33
C GLN A 66 24.52 10.70 -7.42
N LYS A 67 25.21 11.30 -8.38
CA LYS A 67 26.66 11.18 -8.54
C LYS A 67 27.44 11.74 -7.35
N GLN A 68 26.98 12.82 -6.72
CA GLN A 68 27.65 13.36 -5.54
C GLN A 68 27.36 12.56 -4.26
N ILE A 69 26.15 12.00 -4.13
CA ILE A 69 25.80 11.10 -3.02
C ILE A 69 26.65 9.84 -3.06
N THR A 70 26.80 9.21 -4.24
CA THR A 70 27.67 8.03 -4.42
C THR A 70 29.14 8.33 -4.09
N LYS A 71 29.58 9.56 -4.34
CA LYS A 71 30.90 10.08 -3.93
C LYS A 71 30.99 10.54 -2.47
N ARG A 72 29.93 10.37 -1.68
CA ARG A 72 29.82 10.77 -0.26
C ARG A 72 30.14 12.25 -0.02
N LYS A 73 29.72 13.11 -0.93
CA LYS A 73 29.84 14.57 -0.78
C LYS A 73 28.73 15.11 0.10
N HIS A 74 29.04 16.13 0.89
CA HIS A 74 28.11 16.71 1.86
C HIS A 74 27.55 18.05 1.40
N CYS A 75 28.36 18.89 0.77
CA CYS A 75 27.95 20.22 0.35
C CYS A 75 28.26 20.40 -1.14
N ILE A 76 27.25 20.82 -1.90
CA ILE A 76 27.34 21.05 -3.33
C ILE A 76 26.84 22.46 -3.66
N LEU A 77 27.34 23.02 -4.75
CA LEU A 77 26.93 24.33 -5.26
C LEU A 77 26.18 24.15 -6.58
N ILE A 78 24.96 24.63 -6.67
CA ILE A 78 24.17 24.62 -7.90
C ILE A 78 24.03 26.06 -8.39
N THR A 79 24.49 26.31 -9.61
CA THR A 79 24.36 27.60 -10.29
C THR A 79 23.21 27.51 -11.27
N HIS A 80 22.24 28.41 -11.14
CA HIS A 80 21.10 28.49 -12.05
C HIS A 80 21.08 29.79 -12.86
N GLY A 81 22.06 30.66 -12.62
CA GLY A 81 22.21 31.93 -13.30
C GLY A 81 21.16 32.96 -12.88
N THR A 82 21.28 34.14 -13.48
CA THR A 82 20.36 35.27 -13.29
C THR A 82 19.59 35.46 -14.59
N ALA A 83 18.50 34.70 -14.76
CA ALA A 83 17.71 34.73 -15.99
C ALA A 83 16.35 35.41 -15.79
N GLY A 84 16.34 36.57 -15.13
CA GLY A 84 15.15 37.40 -15.00
C GLY A 84 15.49 38.87 -15.21
N SER A 85 14.72 39.55 -16.07
CA SER A 85 14.66 41.02 -16.01
C SER A 85 14.20 41.43 -14.61
N LYS A 86 14.48 42.67 -14.18
CA LYS A 86 14.13 43.18 -12.84
C LYS A 86 12.66 42.94 -12.43
N ASN A 87 11.78 42.70 -13.41
CA ASN A 87 10.34 42.53 -13.22
C ASN A 87 9.77 41.16 -13.61
N THR A 88 10.60 40.17 -14.00
CA THR A 88 10.13 38.81 -14.31
C THR A 88 10.76 37.78 -13.39
N PRO A 89 9.96 36.91 -12.73
CA PRO A 89 10.50 35.88 -11.86
C PRO A 89 11.33 34.88 -12.68
N PRO A 90 12.57 34.58 -12.26
CA PRO A 90 13.42 33.63 -12.97
C PRO A 90 12.86 32.22 -12.87
N VAL A 91 12.53 31.63 -14.03
CA VAL A 91 11.87 30.32 -14.11
C VAL A 91 12.71 29.23 -13.46
N LEU A 92 13.99 29.12 -13.83
CA LEU A 92 14.86 28.05 -13.34
C LEU A 92 15.13 28.12 -11.83
N LYS A 93 15.20 29.33 -11.27
CA LYS A 93 15.34 29.53 -9.82
C LYS A 93 14.12 29.01 -9.07
N ASN A 94 12.93 29.31 -9.57
CA ASN A 94 11.68 28.85 -8.97
C ASN A 94 11.52 27.34 -9.07
N LEU A 95 11.88 26.76 -10.22
CA LEU A 95 11.91 25.31 -10.39
C LEU A 95 12.88 24.65 -9.42
N ILE A 96 14.09 25.17 -9.24
CA ILE A 96 15.04 24.62 -8.26
C ILE A 96 14.52 24.74 -6.84
N ASN A 97 13.91 25.87 -6.47
CA ASN A 97 13.30 26.04 -5.16
C ASN A 97 12.18 25.00 -4.92
N HIS A 98 11.45 24.62 -5.97
CA HIS A 98 10.37 23.65 -5.91
C HIS A 98 10.87 22.19 -5.97
N TRP A 99 11.88 21.89 -6.78
CA TRP A 99 12.41 20.55 -7.00
C TRP A 99 13.28 20.06 -5.85
N LEU A 100 14.15 20.91 -5.28
CA LEU A 100 15.11 20.47 -4.25
C LEU A 100 14.41 19.89 -2.99
N PRO A 101 13.31 20.46 -2.45
CA PRO A 101 12.58 19.87 -1.33
C PRO A 101 12.00 18.48 -1.60
N GLN A 102 11.72 18.13 -2.85
CA GLN A 102 11.12 16.85 -3.24
C GLN A 102 12.14 15.71 -3.24
N ILE A 103 13.44 16.04 -3.27
CA ILE A 103 14.52 15.07 -3.26
C ILE A 103 14.86 14.71 -1.81
N ARG A 104 14.65 13.45 -1.42
CA ARG A 104 14.77 13.00 -0.02
C ARG A 104 16.18 13.12 0.55
N GLU A 105 17.18 13.06 -0.33
CA GLU A 105 18.60 13.17 0.03
C GLU A 105 19.03 14.61 0.29
N ILE A 106 18.19 15.61 -0.02
CA ILE A 106 18.45 17.01 0.31
C ILE A 106 17.96 17.30 1.72
N THR A 107 18.86 17.85 2.55
CA THR A 107 18.57 18.12 3.97
C THR A 107 18.32 19.60 4.23
N ALA A 108 19.05 20.47 3.55
CA ALA A 108 18.86 21.91 3.58
C ALA A 108 19.48 22.56 2.34
N PHE A 109 19.03 23.75 1.98
CA PHE A 109 19.69 24.60 1.00
C PHE A 109 19.53 26.09 1.32
N HIS A 110 20.48 26.89 0.85
CA HIS A 110 20.46 28.34 1.00
C HIS A 110 21.11 29.02 -0.19
N SER A 111 20.65 30.21 -0.57
CA SER A 111 21.33 31.00 -1.62
C SER A 111 22.81 31.20 -1.26
N ALA A 112 23.66 31.14 -2.28
CA ALA A 112 25.10 31.24 -2.11
C ALA A 112 25.51 32.65 -1.68
N LEU A 113 26.73 32.77 -1.15
CA LEU A 113 27.32 34.07 -0.87
C LEU A 113 27.66 34.81 -2.18
N PRO A 114 27.78 36.15 -2.18
CA PRO A 114 28.14 36.93 -3.37
C PRO A 114 29.41 36.42 -4.07
N LYS A 115 30.39 35.92 -3.30
CA LYS A 115 31.65 35.33 -3.82
C LYS A 115 31.44 34.10 -4.72
N ASP A 116 30.37 33.34 -4.48
CA ASP A 116 30.08 32.05 -5.14
C ASP A 116 28.85 32.12 -6.07
N GLY A 117 28.34 33.33 -6.36
CA GLY A 117 27.22 33.56 -7.28
C GLY A 117 25.96 34.20 -6.67
N GLY A 118 25.94 34.44 -5.35
CA GLY A 118 24.88 35.18 -4.68
C GLY A 118 23.49 34.56 -4.88
N ALA A 119 22.50 35.38 -5.23
CA ALA A 119 21.14 34.94 -5.52
C ALA A 119 21.00 34.09 -6.80
N GLY A 120 22.06 33.98 -7.62
CA GLY A 120 22.12 33.16 -8.83
C GLY A 120 22.65 31.73 -8.61
N ALA A 121 23.01 31.39 -7.37
CA ALA A 121 23.48 30.07 -6.99
C ALA A 121 22.96 29.67 -5.60
N VAL A 122 23.02 28.38 -5.29
CA VAL A 122 22.48 27.80 -4.06
C VAL A 122 23.46 26.76 -3.52
N TYR A 123 23.80 26.86 -2.24
CA TYR A 123 24.45 25.79 -1.50
C TYR A 123 23.41 24.76 -1.07
N VAL A 124 23.68 23.49 -1.35
CA VAL A 124 22.81 22.38 -0.98
C VAL A 124 23.56 21.41 -0.09
N LEU A 125 22.95 21.11 1.05
CA LEU A 125 23.42 20.14 2.02
C LEU A 125 22.77 18.78 1.74
N LEU A 126 23.59 17.82 1.36
CA LEU A 126 23.21 16.44 1.12
C LEU A 126 23.19 15.66 2.43
N ARG A 127 22.25 14.71 2.53
CA ARG A 127 22.15 13.79 3.65
C ARG A 127 23.38 12.88 3.66
N SER A 128 24.06 12.80 4.79
CA SER A 128 25.15 11.84 4.95
C SER A 128 24.61 10.42 4.83
N ALA A 129 25.36 9.51 4.23
CA ALA A 129 25.01 8.09 4.20
C ALA A 129 24.91 7.47 5.61
N MET A 130 25.52 8.10 6.63
CA MET A 130 25.32 7.71 8.04
C MET A 130 23.94 8.12 8.60
N ASP A 131 23.30 9.14 8.03
CA ASP A 131 22.01 9.69 8.49
C ASP A 131 20.82 9.15 7.68
N LEU A 132 21.08 8.29 6.70
CA LEU A 132 20.02 7.51 6.10
C LEU A 132 19.57 6.51 7.17
N PRO A 133 18.27 6.46 7.53
CA PRO A 133 17.77 5.31 8.26
C PRO A 133 18.11 4.12 7.39
N VAL A 134 19.11 3.35 7.82
CA VAL A 134 19.39 2.04 7.24
C VAL A 134 18.02 1.39 7.22
N PRO A 135 17.47 0.99 6.06
CA PRO A 135 16.20 0.29 6.06
C PRO A 135 16.42 -0.84 7.04
N ILE A 136 15.75 -0.76 8.19
CA ILE A 136 15.76 -1.83 9.17
C ILE A 136 15.38 -3.00 8.30
N ARG A 137 16.30 -3.93 8.11
CA ARG A 137 15.98 -5.19 7.48
C ARG A 137 14.98 -5.74 8.47
N ILE A 138 13.70 -5.49 8.20
CA ILE A 138 12.62 -6.15 8.88
C ILE A 138 12.91 -7.57 8.49
N GLU A 139 13.59 -8.28 9.39
CA GLU A 139 13.74 -9.71 9.29
C GLU A 139 12.34 -10.15 8.97
N LYS A 140 12.17 -10.85 7.84
CA LYS A 140 10.88 -11.39 7.45
C LYS A 140 10.48 -12.34 8.57
N SER A 141 9.91 -11.79 9.65
CA SER A 141 9.22 -12.52 10.68
C SER A 141 7.99 -12.99 9.94
N THR A 142 8.11 -14.20 9.42
CA THR A 142 7.04 -15.17 9.26
C THR A 142 5.67 -14.52 9.42
N SER A 143 5.04 -14.22 8.29
CA SER A 143 3.59 -14.08 8.12
C SER A 143 2.81 -13.53 9.32
N TYR A 144 2.23 -12.33 9.14
CA TYR A 144 1.17 -11.75 9.96
C TYR A 144 -0.17 -12.55 9.91
N LEU A 145 -0.10 -13.87 9.69
CA LEU A 145 -1.22 -14.79 9.77
C LEU A 145 -1.06 -15.60 11.05
N VAL A 146 -1.77 -15.11 12.06
CA VAL A 146 -2.31 -15.79 13.25
C VAL A 146 -1.89 -17.26 13.37
N ALA A 147 -0.79 -17.50 14.08
CA ALA A 147 -0.63 -18.77 14.76
C ALA A 147 -1.61 -18.76 15.94
N GLU A 148 -2.81 -19.32 15.75
CA GLU A 148 -3.59 -19.83 16.88
C GLU A 148 -2.69 -20.80 17.64
N THR A 149 -2.11 -20.35 18.74
CA THR A 149 -1.25 -21.21 19.54
C THR A 149 -2.12 -22.32 20.15
N LYS A 150 -1.60 -23.54 20.19
CA LYS A 150 -2.26 -24.70 20.83
C LYS A 150 -2.76 -24.42 22.26
N ALA A 151 -2.19 -23.41 22.93
CA ALA A 151 -2.62 -22.93 24.23
C ALA A 151 -4.03 -22.30 24.21
N MET A 152 -4.36 -21.52 23.18
CA MET A 152 -5.69 -20.91 23.04
C MET A 152 -6.77 -21.95 22.69
N GLU A 153 -6.45 -22.91 21.82
CA GLU A 153 -7.40 -23.98 21.50
C GLU A 153 -7.67 -24.87 22.73
N ARG A 154 -6.64 -25.11 23.56
CA ARG A 154 -6.79 -25.83 24.84
C ARG A 154 -7.64 -25.06 25.84
N GLN A 155 -7.45 -23.74 25.95
CA GLN A 155 -8.27 -22.87 26.81
C GLN A 155 -9.73 -22.82 26.34
N ARG A 156 -9.96 -22.76 25.02
CA ARG A 156 -11.30 -22.80 24.44
C ARG A 156 -12.03 -24.11 24.73
N ARG A 157 -11.37 -25.26 24.56
CA ARG A 157 -11.95 -26.58 24.90
C ARG A 157 -12.25 -26.71 26.39
N LEU A 158 -11.40 -26.17 27.26
CA LEU A 158 -11.64 -26.18 28.71
C LEU A 158 -12.84 -25.29 29.09
N ALA A 159 -12.98 -24.10 28.48
CA ALA A 159 -14.12 -23.22 28.69
C ALA A 159 -15.44 -23.82 28.16
N GLU A 160 -15.41 -24.51 27.02
CA GLU A 160 -16.55 -25.25 26.45
C GLU A 160 -16.95 -26.44 27.33
N GLN A 161 -16.00 -27.17 27.91
CA GLN A 161 -16.27 -28.26 28.87
C GLN A 161 -16.83 -27.78 30.20
N GLN A 162 -16.46 -26.56 30.64
CA GLN A 162 -17.00 -25.95 31.85
C GLN A 162 -18.39 -25.32 31.65
N GLY A 163 -18.99 -25.48 30.47
CA GLY A 163 -20.39 -25.11 30.23
C GLY A 163 -20.63 -23.61 30.18
N GLU A 164 -19.58 -22.79 30.05
CA GLU A 164 -19.73 -21.35 29.82
C GLU A 164 -20.14 -21.09 28.36
N ARG A 165 -21.35 -21.52 27.99
CA ARG A 165 -22.07 -20.91 26.86
C ARG A 165 -22.56 -19.55 27.32
N ARG A 166 -21.69 -18.55 27.34
CA ARG A 166 -22.14 -17.16 27.40
C ARG A 166 -22.73 -16.83 26.03
N ILE A 167 -24.04 -17.04 25.90
CA ILE A 167 -24.82 -16.46 24.82
C ILE A 167 -24.72 -14.96 25.02
N ALA A 168 -23.87 -14.28 24.24
CA ALA A 168 -23.88 -12.83 24.22
C ALA A 168 -25.22 -12.39 23.62
N LEU A 169 -26.03 -11.66 24.40
CA LEU A 169 -27.21 -10.98 23.87
C LEU A 169 -26.72 -9.87 22.93
N VAL A 170 -26.63 -10.16 21.65
CA VAL A 170 -26.36 -9.16 20.62
C VAL A 170 -27.56 -8.22 20.58
N LYS A 171 -27.33 -6.96 20.94
CA LYS A 171 -28.31 -5.89 20.76
C LYS A 171 -28.38 -5.63 19.26
N ALA A 172 -29.33 -6.29 18.59
CA ALA A 172 -29.61 -6.02 17.19
C ALA A 172 -29.91 -4.52 17.05
N ARG A 173 -29.14 -3.83 16.21
CA ARG A 173 -29.57 -2.53 15.69
C ARG A 173 -30.89 -2.81 14.98
N GLU A 174 -31.95 -2.10 15.35
CA GLU A 174 -33.19 -2.09 14.57
C GLU A 174 -32.82 -1.64 13.16
N HIS A 175 -32.81 -2.60 12.24
CA HIS A 175 -32.72 -2.33 10.81
C HIS A 175 -34.09 -1.78 10.40
N SER A 176 -34.12 -0.58 9.84
CA SER A 176 -35.32 -0.04 9.20
C SER A 176 -35.78 -1.00 8.09
N ASP A 177 -37.08 -1.24 7.98
CA ASP A 177 -37.75 -2.13 7.01
C ASP A 177 -37.64 -1.69 5.53
N TYR A 178 -36.57 -1.00 5.14
CA TYR A 178 -36.32 -0.69 3.74
C TYR A 178 -35.49 -1.81 3.11
N GLU A 179 -36.18 -2.64 2.32
CA GLU A 179 -35.55 -3.57 1.38
C GLU A 179 -34.56 -2.80 0.49
N ALA A 180 -33.28 -3.17 0.57
CA ALA A 180 -32.27 -2.66 -0.36
C ALA A 180 -32.58 -3.20 -1.76
N GLN A 181 -32.92 -2.31 -2.69
CA GLN A 181 -33.11 -2.66 -4.09
C GLN A 181 -31.78 -3.20 -4.67
N PRO A 182 -31.78 -4.36 -5.35
CA PRO A 182 -30.57 -4.95 -5.90
C PRO A 182 -29.99 -4.05 -6.99
N GLY A 183 -28.67 -3.84 -6.96
CA GLY A 183 -27.97 -3.17 -8.05
C GLY A 183 -27.99 -3.99 -9.35
N PRO A 184 -27.66 -3.39 -10.50
CA PRO A 184 -27.80 -4.00 -11.82
C PRO A 184 -27.01 -5.31 -12.00
N GLU A 185 -25.96 -5.55 -11.20
CA GLU A 185 -25.22 -6.82 -11.20
C GLU A 185 -25.99 -7.97 -10.54
N GLY A 186 -26.84 -7.69 -9.54
CA GLY A 186 -27.66 -8.69 -8.86
C GLY A 186 -28.85 -9.16 -9.71
N GLU A 187 -29.39 -8.27 -10.55
CA GLU A 187 -30.45 -8.61 -11.50
C GLU A 187 -29.95 -9.56 -12.60
N LEU A 188 -28.70 -9.37 -13.08
CA LEU A 188 -28.08 -10.25 -14.07
C LEU A 188 -27.90 -11.69 -13.57
N GLN A 189 -27.51 -11.87 -12.29
CA GLN A 189 -27.32 -13.20 -11.71
C GLN A 189 -28.65 -13.95 -11.54
N ASN A 190 -29.70 -13.26 -11.10
CA ASN A 190 -31.04 -13.85 -11.01
C ASN A 190 -31.63 -14.19 -12.38
N THR A 191 -31.30 -13.41 -13.42
CA THR A 191 -31.77 -13.66 -14.79
C THR A 191 -31.08 -14.88 -15.42
N ILE A 192 -29.79 -15.12 -15.13
CA ILE A 192 -29.05 -16.31 -15.61
C ILE A 192 -29.59 -17.60 -14.99
N LEU A 193 -29.98 -17.56 -13.70
CA LEU A 193 -30.56 -18.69 -12.96
C LEU A 193 -32.02 -19.00 -13.34
N GLN A 194 -32.71 -18.08 -14.03
CA GLN A 194 -34.11 -18.22 -14.43
C GLN A 194 -34.29 -18.43 -15.95
N HIS A 195 -33.20 -18.54 -16.72
CA HIS A 195 -33.28 -18.66 -18.18
C HIS A 195 -33.64 -20.09 -18.61
N PRO A 196 -34.76 -20.29 -19.34
CA PRO A 196 -35.30 -21.62 -19.65
C PRO A 196 -34.39 -22.50 -20.52
N GLU A 197 -33.47 -21.91 -21.29
CA GLU A 197 -32.50 -22.66 -22.12
C GLU A 197 -31.22 -23.07 -21.37
N LEU A 198 -30.90 -22.43 -20.23
CA LEU A 198 -29.73 -22.77 -19.41
C LEU A 198 -30.06 -23.74 -18.27
N ASP A 199 -31.34 -23.85 -17.91
CA ASP A 199 -31.84 -24.86 -16.97
C ASP A 199 -31.96 -26.26 -17.61
N SER A 200 -31.77 -26.36 -18.92
CA SER A 200 -31.73 -27.64 -19.64
C SER A 200 -30.30 -28.21 -19.71
N GLN A 201 -29.64 -28.42 -18.58
CA GLN A 201 -28.79 -29.60 -18.50
C GLN A 201 -29.72 -30.80 -18.39
N ARG A 202 -30.16 -31.30 -19.55
CA ARG A 202 -30.78 -32.61 -19.64
C ARG A 202 -29.77 -33.62 -19.09
N PHE A 203 -30.03 -34.04 -17.86
CA PHE A 203 -29.34 -35.12 -17.18
C PHE A 203 -29.53 -36.41 -17.99
N ASP A 204 -28.61 -36.69 -18.91
CA ASP A 204 -28.66 -37.84 -19.84
C ASP A 204 -28.13 -39.14 -19.19
N GLY A 205 -28.06 -39.17 -17.86
CA GLY A 205 -27.87 -40.39 -17.07
C GLY A 205 -26.49 -41.06 -17.18
N ILE A 206 -25.51 -40.48 -17.88
CA ILE A 206 -24.14 -41.00 -17.94
C ILE A 206 -23.13 -39.84 -17.92
N ASP A 207 -23.04 -39.15 -16.79
CA ASP A 207 -21.81 -38.46 -16.43
C ASP A 207 -21.00 -39.41 -15.56
N SER A 208 -19.85 -39.88 -16.07
CA SER A 208 -18.85 -40.52 -15.21
C SER A 208 -18.47 -39.52 -14.13
N PRO A 209 -18.47 -39.89 -12.84
CA PRO A 209 -18.22 -38.94 -11.78
C PRO A 209 -16.82 -38.35 -11.97
N LEU A 210 -16.76 -37.06 -12.30
CA LEU A 210 -15.51 -36.28 -12.38
C LEU A 210 -14.76 -36.26 -11.04
N ASN A 211 -15.40 -36.70 -9.96
CA ASN A 211 -14.78 -36.96 -8.67
C ASN A 211 -14.83 -38.46 -8.35
N PRO A 212 -13.72 -39.21 -8.51
CA PRO A 212 -13.68 -40.60 -8.06
C PRO A 212 -13.92 -40.67 -6.56
N GLU A 213 -14.61 -41.72 -6.10
CA GLU A 213 -14.86 -41.87 -4.68
C GLU A 213 -13.53 -41.92 -3.89
N PRO A 214 -13.41 -41.17 -2.78
CA PRO A 214 -12.19 -41.16 -1.99
C PRO A 214 -11.94 -42.55 -1.37
N PRO A 215 -10.66 -42.93 -1.16
CA PRO A 215 -10.28 -44.24 -0.63
C PRO A 215 -10.83 -44.48 0.78
N LEU A 216 -11.19 -45.73 1.06
CA LEU A 216 -11.71 -46.20 2.36
C LEU A 216 -10.69 -45.91 3.48
N ASN A 217 -11.17 -45.52 4.67
CA ASN A 217 -10.41 -45.07 5.87
C ASN A 217 -9.78 -43.66 5.83
N THR A 218 -10.28 -42.74 5.01
CA THR A 218 -9.89 -41.31 5.05
C THR A 218 -10.99 -40.44 5.65
N ASP A 219 -10.64 -39.32 6.30
CA ASP A 219 -11.63 -38.31 6.73
C ASP A 219 -12.42 -37.77 5.54
N ALA A 220 -11.78 -37.67 4.37
CA ALA A 220 -12.41 -37.31 3.10
C ALA A 220 -13.55 -38.27 2.70
N ARG A 221 -13.45 -39.57 3.03
CA ARG A 221 -14.54 -40.53 2.82
C ARG A 221 -15.72 -40.27 3.74
N ARG A 222 -15.46 -39.99 5.02
CA ARG A 222 -16.51 -39.65 6.00
C ARG A 222 -17.25 -38.38 5.59
N GLU A 223 -16.53 -37.39 5.10
CA GLU A 223 -17.10 -36.13 4.62
C GLU A 223 -17.92 -36.33 3.34
N TYR A 224 -17.40 -37.07 2.36
CA TYR A 224 -18.13 -37.45 1.15
C TYR A 224 -19.45 -38.17 1.47
N ASP A 225 -19.43 -39.14 2.40
CA ASP A 225 -20.62 -39.88 2.81
C ASP A 225 -21.61 -39.02 3.64
N ASN A 226 -21.13 -37.96 4.31
CA ASN A 226 -21.97 -36.99 5.02
C ASN A 226 -22.65 -36.02 4.03
N GLU A 227 -21.88 -35.47 3.10
CA GLU A 227 -22.39 -34.55 2.06
C GLU A 227 -23.41 -35.22 1.17
N ARG A 228 -23.15 -36.47 0.76
CA ARG A 228 -24.10 -37.26 -0.03
C ARG A 228 -25.45 -37.42 0.69
N ARG A 229 -25.43 -37.67 2.01
CA ARG A 229 -26.67 -37.77 2.82
C ARG A 229 -27.39 -36.43 2.95
N ASN A 230 -26.65 -35.33 3.11
CA ASN A 230 -27.24 -33.99 3.18
C ASN A 230 -27.89 -33.59 1.84
N GLN A 231 -27.21 -33.81 0.72
CA GLN A 231 -27.77 -33.52 -0.61
C GLN A 231 -29.04 -34.35 -0.87
N GLU A 232 -29.04 -35.62 -0.47
CA GLU A 232 -30.22 -36.46 -0.60
C GLU A 232 -31.38 -35.98 0.29
N GLN A 233 -31.09 -35.57 1.51
CA GLN A 233 -32.09 -34.97 2.41
C GLN A 233 -32.66 -33.66 1.85
N GLU A 234 -31.80 -32.79 1.33
CA GLU A 234 -32.19 -31.53 0.69
C GLU A 234 -33.03 -31.78 -0.57
N LYS A 235 -32.64 -32.75 -1.40
CA LYS A 235 -33.42 -33.19 -2.57
C LYS A 235 -34.81 -33.70 -2.16
N GLN A 236 -34.91 -34.47 -1.07
CA GLN A 236 -36.21 -34.93 -0.56
C GLN A 236 -37.07 -33.77 -0.04
N LEU A 237 -36.48 -32.79 0.65
CA LEU A 237 -37.18 -31.58 1.07
C LEU A 237 -37.70 -30.76 -0.12
N ARG A 238 -36.87 -30.61 -1.17
CA ARG A 238 -37.24 -29.89 -2.40
C ARG A 238 -38.38 -30.59 -3.17
N LEU A 239 -38.42 -31.92 -3.11
CA LEU A 239 -39.53 -32.75 -3.63
C LEU A 239 -40.76 -32.76 -2.71
N GLY A 240 -40.76 -32.02 -1.59
CA GLY A 240 -41.86 -31.94 -0.63
C GLY A 240 -42.01 -33.17 0.28
N ASN A 241 -41.09 -34.12 0.21
CA ASN A 241 -41.07 -35.31 1.05
C ASN A 241 -40.37 -35.00 2.37
N MET A 242 -41.08 -34.37 3.31
CA MET A 242 -40.54 -34.14 4.65
C MET A 242 -40.30 -35.47 5.38
N PRO A 243 -39.13 -35.67 6.02
CA PRO A 243 -38.89 -36.85 6.83
C PRO A 243 -39.90 -36.88 7.98
N LYS A 244 -40.70 -37.95 8.04
CA LYS A 244 -41.64 -38.18 9.14
C LYS A 244 -40.83 -38.49 10.41
N PHE A 245 -40.73 -37.52 11.30
CA PHE A 245 -40.19 -37.75 12.64
C PHE A 245 -41.17 -38.62 13.42
N THR A 246 -40.89 -39.92 13.50
CA THR A 246 -41.60 -40.82 14.41
C THR A 246 -40.81 -40.92 15.72
N ASN A 247 -41.43 -40.53 16.83
CA ASN A 247 -40.83 -40.66 18.17
C ASN A 247 -40.90 -42.10 18.73
N THR A 248 -41.32 -43.07 17.92
CA THR A 248 -41.33 -44.49 18.30
C THR A 248 -39.90 -45.03 18.25
N PRO A 249 -39.30 -45.45 19.38
CA PRO A 249 -37.99 -46.09 19.38
C PRO A 249 -38.05 -47.35 18.50
N LYS A 250 -37.23 -47.43 17.45
CA LYS A 250 -37.11 -48.66 16.66
C LYS A 250 -36.55 -49.78 17.55
N PRO A 251 -37.16 -50.98 17.56
CA PRO A 251 -36.60 -52.09 18.33
C PRO A 251 -35.20 -52.41 17.80
N ARG A 252 -34.25 -52.63 18.72
CA ARG A 252 -32.91 -53.08 18.36
C ARG A 252 -33.04 -54.48 17.74
N GLY A 253 -32.55 -54.63 16.50
CA GLY A 253 -32.50 -55.93 15.81
C GLY A 253 -31.59 -56.93 16.56
N PRO A 254 -31.69 -58.23 16.24
CA PRO A 254 -30.97 -59.26 16.97
C PRO A 254 -29.46 -59.11 16.78
N TYR A 255 -28.73 -59.44 17.85
CA TYR A 255 -27.27 -59.41 17.94
C TYR A 255 -26.62 -60.48 17.06
#